data_AF-A0ABD4S701-F1
#
_entry.id   AF-A0ABD4S701-F1
#
_cell.length_a   1.000
_cell.length_b   1.000
_cell.length_c   1.000
_cell.angle_alpha   90.00
_cell.angle_beta   90.00
_cell.angle_gamma   90.00
#
_symmetry.space_group_name_H-M   'P 1'
#
loop_
_entity.id
_entity.type
_entity.pdbx_description
1 polymer ?
#
loop_
_entity_poly.entity_id
_entity_poly.type
_entity_poly.pdbx_seq_one_letter_code
_entity_poly.pdbx_strand_id
1 'polypeptide(L)' 'MEENSRIIKICGWCGITFYSFNRGEIEYCCEECKQKAIRSKERERNK' A
#
# COMPACT_ATOMS: atom_id res chain seq x y z
N MET A 1 6.52 23.07 -10.00
CA MET A 1 5.80 23.11 -8.72
C MET A 1 5.41 21.68 -8.40
N GLU A 2 6.22 20.96 -7.63
CA GLU A 2 5.82 19.66 -7.08
C GLU A 2 4.86 19.95 -5.92
N GLU A 3 3.59 19.65 -6.14
CA GLU A 3 2.56 19.76 -5.13
C GLU A 3 2.85 18.71 -4.04
N ASN A 4 3.58 19.14 -3.01
CA ASN A 4 3.98 18.38 -1.82
C ASN A 4 2.77 18.04 -0.91
N SER A 5 1.60 17.82 -1.51
CA SER A 5 0.36 17.56 -0.82
C SER A 5 0.33 16.09 -0.40
N ARG A 6 0.61 15.85 0.88
CA ARG A 6 0.30 14.56 1.52
C ARG A 6 -1.18 14.29 1.36
N ILE A 7 -1.51 13.14 0.81
CA ILE A 7 -2.88 12.64 0.69
C ILE A 7 -3.12 11.54 1.71
N ILE A 8 -4.37 11.42 2.16
CA ILE A 8 -4.80 10.30 3.01
C ILE A 8 -5.09 9.11 2.10
N LYS A 9 -4.47 7.97 2.39
CA LYS A 9 -4.67 6.68 1.70
C LYS A 9 -5.05 5.60 2.70
N ILE A 10 -5.72 4.56 2.19
CA ILE A 10 -6.06 3.35 2.94
C ILE A 10 -5.04 2.26 2.58
N CYS A 11 -4.49 1.58 3.58
CA CYS A 11 -3.55 0.49 3.35
C CYS A 11 -4.24 -0.68 2.64
N GLY A 12 -3.67 -1.11 1.52
CA GLY A 12 -4.19 -2.23 0.73
C GLY A 12 -4.10 -3.61 1.37
N TRP A 13 -3.61 -3.72 2.60
CA TRP A 13 -3.54 -4.97 3.36
C TRP A 13 -4.37 -4.92 4.64
N CYS A 14 -4.08 -3.98 5.55
CA CYS A 14 -4.73 -3.91 6.86
C CYS A 14 -5.89 -2.90 6.95
N GLY A 15 -6.10 -2.07 5.92
CA GLY A 15 -7.20 -1.10 5.89
C GLY A 15 -7.01 0.16 6.75
N ILE A 16 -5.84 0.34 7.39
CA ILE A 16 -5.57 1.57 8.15
C ILE A 16 -5.38 2.78 7.22
N THR A 17 -5.84 3.95 7.66
CA THR A 17 -5.56 5.22 6.98
C THR A 17 -4.17 5.75 7.33
N PHE A 18 -3.40 6.19 6.34
CA PHE A 18 -2.07 6.79 6.51
C PHE A 18 -1.82 7.89 5.47
N TYR A 19 -0.82 8.74 5.71
CA TYR A 19 -0.43 9.80 4.77
C TYR A 19 0.59 9.29 3.76
N SER A 20 0.38 9.61 2.48
CA SER A 20 1.33 9.33 1.42
C SER A 20 1.47 10.52 0.46
N PHE A 21 2.59 10.56 -0.25
CA PHE A 21 2.83 11.49 -1.34
C PHE A 21 2.53 10.88 -2.72
N ASN A 22 2.40 9.56 -2.80
CA ASN A 22 2.13 8.90 -4.07
C ASN A 22 0.63 8.93 -4.38
N ARG A 23 0.23 9.58 -5.47
CA ARG A 23 -1.17 9.65 -5.94
C ARG A 23 -1.64 8.43 -6.75
N GLY A 24 -0.73 7.53 -7.12
CA GLY A 24 -1.02 6.38 -7.95
C GLY A 24 -1.46 5.15 -7.14
N GLU A 25 -0.73 4.06 -7.38
CA GLU A 25 -0.96 2.67 -6.94
C GLU A 25 -1.34 2.42 -5.48
N ILE A 26 -1.80 1.18 -5.24
CA ILE A 26 -2.06 0.63 -3.90
C ILE A 26 -0.77 0.73 -3.08
N GLU A 27 -0.86 1.38 -1.93
CA GLU A 27 0.23 1.47 -0.98
C GLU A 27 -0.10 0.81 0.35
N TYR A 28 0.96 0.61 1.13
CA TYR A 28 0.93 -0.06 2.40
C TYR A 28 1.48 0.86 3.48
N CYS A 29 0.82 0.89 4.63
CA CYS A 29 1.24 1.73 5.75
C CYS A 29 2.60 1.33 6.34
N CYS A 30 3.06 0.11 6.06
CA CYS A 30 4.35 -0.42 6.50
C CYS A 30 4.85 -1.53 5.56
N GLU A 31 6.15 -1.83 5.66
CA GLU A 31 6.78 -2.89 4.86
C GLU A 31 6.19 -4.28 5.16
N GLU A 32 5.78 -4.55 6.40
CA GLU A 32 5.15 -5.82 6.77
C GLU A 32 3.84 -6.05 5.99
N CYS A 33 3.00 -5.02 5.88
CA CYS A 33 1.77 -5.08 5.08
C CYS A 33 2.07 -5.33 3.59
N LYS A 34 3.14 -4.70 3.06
CA LYS A 34 3.59 -4.92 1.69
C LYS A 34 4.07 -6.37 1.47
N GLN A 35 4.88 -6.91 2.38
CA GLN A 35 5.36 -8.29 2.29
C GLN A 35 4.22 -9.30 2.39
N LYS A 36 3.26 -9.09 3.29
CA LYS A 36 2.08 -9.96 3.43
C LYS A 36 1.25 -9.98 2.14
N ALA A 37 1.05 -8.82 1.51
CA ALA A 37 0.35 -8.74 0.23
C ALA A 37 1.09 -9.47 -0.90
N ILE A 38 2.42 -9.33 -0.99
CA ILE A 38 3.25 -10.07 -1.97
C ILE A 38 3.12 -11.58 -1.76
N ARG A 39 3.31 -12.06 -0.51
CA ARG A 39 3.20 -13.48 -0.17
C ARG A 39 1.82 -14.05 -0.46
N SER A 40 0.75 -13.26 -0.24
CA SER A 40 -0.62 -13.67 -0.58
C SER A 40 -0.76 -13.92 -2.08
N LYS A 41 -0.29 -12.97 -2.91
CA LYS A 41 -0.33 -13.09 -4.38
C LYS A 41 0.48 -14.28 -4.88
N GLU A 42 1.64 -14.55 -4.28
CA GLU A 42 2.46 -15.72 -4.64
C GLU A 42 1.72 -17.03 -4.34
N ARG A 43 1.02 -17.13 -3.20
CA ARG A 43 0.21 -18.30 -2.85
C ARG A 43 -0.96 -18.51 -3.80
N GLU A 44 -1.59 -17.44 -4.25
CA GLU A 44 -2.68 -17.51 -5.24
C GLU A 44 -2.17 -17.93 -6.62
N ARG A 45 -0.96 -17.50 -7.00
CA ARG A 45 -0.35 -17.85 -8.30
C ARG A 45 0.12 -19.30 -8.39
N ASN A 46 0.48 -19.90 -7.26
CA ASN A 46 0.96 -21.28 -7.18
C ASN A 46 -0.15 -22.31 -6.93
N LYS A 47 -1.42 -21.92 -7.08
CA LYS A 47 -2.59 -22.78 -6.88
C LYS A 47 -3.19 -23.19 -8.23
#